data_AF-A0A256C6Q9-F1
#
_entry.id   AF-A0A256C6Q9-F1
#
_cell.length_a   1.000
_cell.length_b   1.000
_cell.length_c   1.000
_cell.angle_alpha   90.00
_cell.angle_beta   90.00
_cell.angle_gamma   90.00
#
_symmetry.space_group_name_H-M   'P 1'
#
loop_
_entity.id
_entity.type
_entity.pdbx_description
1 polymer ?
#
loop_
_entity_poly.entity_id
_entity_poly.type
_entity_poly.pdbx_seq_one_letter_code
_entity_poly.pdbx_strand_id
1 'polypeptide(L)'
;MNTPQPELMYLDFGVMLQLSDLSPEFKTYLTKAEAEEMSRKVSASLVQLYPALSQVGMVLVGAGYQVSQIMRPRFPIYHEMTEVSKIQFRAKQFKPSIVTITAVDGEFSVGAFNKDTESPDPLYIFPALLVLPKNEANQALVSEIETTLSQQGIMTEVLKPLMETALHCDVAHMHMVTLSDISSFYATQLIQINLEPLWEVMKHIIFEMGPTFQVLGSGHLLLWDGNEVVFLVPDEATFLEVFKGNHEDFIHYDQTMKRLKLLLTDHGILFSEFIVTEPQFFLTTQTLESVLEKVK
;
A
#
# COMPACT_ATOMS: atom_id res chain seq x y z
N MET A 1 -42.16 10.37 -4.19
CA MET A 1 -41.07 10.09 -3.23
C MET A 1 -39.88 9.62 -4.04
N ASN A 2 -38.79 10.39 -4.08
CA ASN A 2 -37.55 9.91 -4.68
C ASN A 2 -37.00 8.85 -3.73
N THR A 3 -37.20 7.57 -4.07
CA THR A 3 -36.47 6.50 -3.40
C THR A 3 -34.98 6.80 -3.57
N PRO A 4 -34.19 6.89 -2.48
CA PRO A 4 -32.76 7.12 -2.60
C PRO A 4 -32.18 6.06 -3.55
N GLN A 5 -31.34 6.50 -4.47
CA GLN A 5 -30.73 5.58 -5.43
C GLN A 5 -29.90 4.55 -4.64
N PRO A 6 -29.98 3.26 -4.99
CA PRO A 6 -29.11 2.28 -4.36
C PRO A 6 -27.66 2.67 -4.67
N GLU A 7 -26.85 2.74 -3.62
CA GLU A 7 -25.43 3.06 -3.70
C GLU A 7 -24.63 1.74 -3.68
N LEU A 8 -23.42 1.72 -4.24
CA LEU A 8 -22.50 0.61 -4.06
C LEU A 8 -21.58 0.90 -2.87
N MET A 9 -21.15 -0.15 -2.20
CA MET A 9 -20.07 -0.11 -1.22
C MET A 9 -18.99 -1.11 -1.62
N TYR A 10 -17.80 -0.90 -1.07
CA TYR A 10 -16.59 -1.60 -1.49
C TYR A 10 -15.87 -2.15 -0.26
N LEU A 11 -15.18 -3.28 -0.43
CA LEU A 11 -14.17 -3.76 0.50
C LEU A 11 -12.90 -4.05 -0.28
N ASP A 12 -11.86 -3.27 0.01
CA ASP A 12 -10.53 -3.41 -0.55
C ASP A 12 -9.77 -4.53 0.16
N PHE A 13 -9.31 -5.52 -0.60
CA PHE A 13 -8.55 -6.65 -0.07
C PHE A 13 -7.52 -7.14 -1.08
N GLY A 14 -6.76 -8.17 -0.74
CA GLY A 14 -5.81 -8.78 -1.65
C GLY A 14 -5.37 -10.16 -1.20
N VAL A 15 -4.74 -10.88 -2.11
CA VAL A 15 -4.00 -12.10 -1.80
C VAL A 15 -2.54 -11.69 -1.62
N MET A 16 -2.08 -11.70 -0.38
CA MET A 16 -0.70 -11.45 -0.01
C MET A 16 0.09 -12.75 -0.07
N LEU A 17 1.24 -12.69 -0.75
CA LEU A 17 2.11 -13.80 -1.08
C LEU A 17 3.52 -13.49 -0.58
N GLN A 18 4.03 -14.31 0.33
CA GLN A 18 5.43 -14.28 0.75
C GLN A 18 6.18 -15.41 0.07
N LEU A 19 7.24 -15.06 -0.66
CA LEU A 19 8.11 -15.99 -1.36
C LEU A 19 9.08 -16.64 -0.38
N SER A 20 9.41 -17.91 -0.61
CA SER A 20 10.48 -18.63 0.11
C SER A 20 11.85 -18.15 -0.33
N ASP A 21 11.99 -17.84 -1.62
CA ASP A 21 13.20 -17.34 -2.25
C ASP A 21 12.87 -16.43 -3.45
N LEU A 22 13.87 -15.68 -3.90
CA LEU A 22 13.75 -14.82 -5.07
C LEU A 22 14.25 -15.58 -6.31
N SER A 23 13.35 -16.30 -6.96
CA SER A 23 13.62 -16.98 -8.23
C SER A 23 13.90 -15.97 -9.34
N PRO A 24 14.97 -16.13 -10.15
CA PRO A 24 15.21 -15.30 -11.33
C PRO A 24 14.13 -15.41 -12.41
N GLU A 25 13.36 -16.51 -12.41
CA GLU A 25 12.25 -16.74 -13.35
C GLU A 25 10.90 -16.24 -12.81
N PHE A 26 10.90 -15.64 -11.62
CA PHE A 26 9.69 -15.18 -10.96
C PHE A 26 8.94 -14.17 -11.82
N LYS A 27 7.66 -14.45 -12.07
CA LYS A 27 6.75 -13.57 -12.78
C LYS A 27 5.83 -12.88 -11.79
N THR A 28 5.43 -11.66 -12.14
CA THR A 28 4.47 -10.89 -11.34
C THR A 28 3.20 -10.53 -12.11
N TYR A 29 3.12 -10.92 -13.38
CA TYR A 29 1.92 -10.83 -14.19
C TYR A 29 1.40 -12.24 -14.43
N LEU A 30 0.10 -12.42 -14.23
CA LEU A 30 -0.62 -13.62 -14.62
C LEU A 30 -1.11 -13.46 -16.06
N THR A 31 -1.07 -14.55 -16.82
CA THR A 31 -1.82 -14.63 -18.06
C THR A 31 -3.32 -14.52 -17.77
N LYS A 32 -4.10 -14.22 -18.81
CA LYS A 32 -5.56 -14.15 -18.68
C LYS A 32 -6.18 -15.41 -18.06
N ALA A 33 -5.75 -16.59 -18.51
CA ALA A 33 -6.28 -17.86 -18.02
C ALA A 33 -5.94 -18.10 -16.54
N GLU A 34 -4.71 -17.78 -16.13
CA GLU A 34 -4.25 -17.92 -14.74
C GLU A 34 -4.98 -16.94 -13.82
N ALA A 35 -5.13 -15.68 -14.24
CA ALA A 35 -5.83 -14.66 -13.48
C ALA A 35 -7.32 -14.97 -13.31
N GLU A 36 -7.97 -15.50 -14.35
CA GLU A 36 -9.38 -15.93 -14.28
C GLU A 36 -9.55 -17.13 -13.34
N GLU A 37 -8.62 -18.09 -13.37
CA GLU A 37 -8.63 -19.23 -12.45
C GLU A 37 -8.37 -18.80 -11.00
N MET A 38 -7.41 -17.91 -10.77
CA MET A 38 -7.16 -17.31 -9.47
C MET A 38 -8.42 -16.61 -8.95
N SER A 39 -9.07 -15.80 -9.79
CA SER A 39 -10.29 -15.07 -9.42
C SER A 39 -11.42 -16.03 -9.02
N ARG A 40 -11.62 -17.12 -9.76
CA ARG A 40 -12.62 -18.15 -9.40
C ARG A 40 -12.31 -18.81 -8.06
N LYS A 41 -11.06 -19.20 -7.82
CA LYS A 41 -10.65 -19.85 -6.56
C LYS A 41 -10.76 -18.90 -5.38
N VAL A 42 -10.28 -17.66 -5.49
CA VAL A 42 -10.42 -16.62 -4.46
C VAL A 42 -11.90 -16.39 -4.13
N SER A 43 -12.76 -16.25 -5.14
CA SER A 43 -14.19 -16.06 -4.92
C SER A 43 -14.84 -17.29 -4.25
N ALA A 44 -14.57 -18.50 -4.73
CA ALA A 44 -15.14 -19.73 -4.17
C ALA A 44 -14.73 -19.92 -2.71
N SER A 45 -13.47 -19.65 -2.42
CA SER A 45 -12.93 -19.64 -1.08
C SER A 45 -13.60 -18.63 -0.14
N LEU A 46 -13.77 -17.38 -0.59
CA LEU A 46 -14.47 -16.36 0.16
C LEU A 46 -15.92 -16.77 0.45
N VAL A 47 -16.61 -17.42 -0.50
CA VAL A 47 -17.97 -17.94 -0.31
C VAL A 47 -18.00 -19.09 0.70
N GLN A 48 -16.95 -19.92 0.78
CA GLN A 48 -16.88 -20.97 1.81
C GLN A 48 -16.78 -20.37 3.22
N LEU A 49 -16.01 -19.28 3.38
CA LEU A 49 -15.89 -18.56 4.65
C LEU A 49 -17.16 -17.77 4.98
N TYR A 50 -17.70 -17.07 3.98
CA TYR A 50 -18.83 -16.16 4.11
C TYR A 50 -19.86 -16.45 3.00
N PRO A 51 -20.82 -17.37 3.22
CA PRO A 51 -21.78 -17.78 2.19
C PRO A 51 -22.58 -16.64 1.55
N ALA A 52 -22.78 -15.53 2.27
CA ALA A 52 -23.43 -14.32 1.77
C ALA A 52 -22.70 -13.68 0.57
N LEU A 53 -21.39 -13.92 0.42
CA LEU A 53 -20.60 -13.44 -0.72
C LEU A 53 -20.97 -14.11 -2.05
N SER A 54 -21.83 -15.14 -2.06
CA SER A 54 -22.38 -15.68 -3.31
C SER A 54 -23.20 -14.66 -4.12
N GLN A 55 -23.62 -13.56 -3.48
CA GLN A 55 -24.45 -12.50 -4.07
C GLN A 55 -23.69 -11.19 -4.32
N VAL A 56 -22.36 -11.21 -4.35
CA VAL A 56 -21.53 -10.00 -4.52
C VAL A 56 -20.75 -10.00 -5.83
N GLY A 57 -20.26 -8.83 -6.20
CA GLY A 57 -19.33 -8.63 -7.29
C GLY A 57 -17.91 -8.72 -6.76
N MET A 58 -16.98 -9.17 -7.59
CA MET A 58 -15.56 -9.13 -7.27
C MET A 58 -14.77 -8.61 -8.47
N VAL A 59 -13.81 -7.73 -8.23
CA VAL A 59 -12.79 -7.34 -9.20
C VAL A 59 -11.45 -7.85 -8.70
N LEU A 60 -10.64 -8.44 -9.57
CA LEU A 60 -9.27 -8.87 -9.24
C LEU A 60 -8.31 -8.43 -10.34
N VAL A 61 -7.14 -7.94 -9.95
CA VAL A 61 -6.06 -7.62 -10.88
C VAL A 61 -5.09 -8.78 -10.96
N GLY A 62 -4.84 -9.29 -12.16
CA GLY A 62 -3.93 -10.40 -12.44
C GLY A 62 -2.46 -10.00 -12.39
N ALA A 63 -2.06 -9.14 -11.45
CA ALA A 63 -0.69 -8.73 -11.25
C ALA A 63 -0.38 -8.56 -9.75
N GLY A 64 0.83 -8.94 -9.37
CA GLY A 64 1.36 -8.84 -8.01
C GLY A 64 2.20 -7.58 -7.84
N TYR A 65 1.88 -6.79 -6.83
CA TYR A 65 2.53 -5.52 -6.51
C TYR A 65 3.24 -5.59 -5.17
N GLN A 66 4.32 -4.84 -5.03
CA GLN A 66 4.97 -4.66 -3.73
C GLN A 66 4.08 -3.84 -2.78
N VAL A 67 4.31 -3.97 -1.47
CA VAL A 67 3.59 -3.17 -0.46
C VAL A 67 3.73 -1.68 -0.73
N SER A 68 4.91 -1.20 -1.14
CA SER A 68 5.16 0.20 -1.48
C SER A 68 4.30 0.73 -2.62
N GLN A 69 4.03 -0.11 -3.63
CA GLN A 69 3.16 0.23 -4.77
C GLN A 69 1.68 0.23 -4.38
N ILE A 70 1.27 -0.67 -3.48
CA ILE A 70 -0.09 -0.71 -2.92
C ILE A 70 -0.34 0.52 -2.04
N MET A 71 0.62 0.86 -1.17
CA MET A 71 0.54 1.93 -0.17
C MET A 71 0.93 3.32 -0.72
N ARG A 72 0.85 3.52 -2.03
CA ARG A 72 1.07 4.85 -2.63
C ARG A 72 -0.03 5.83 -2.24
N PRO A 73 0.25 7.14 -2.30
CA PRO A 73 -0.75 8.17 -2.00
C PRO A 73 -2.08 7.90 -2.72
N ARG A 74 -3.19 7.90 -1.96
CA ARG A 74 -4.56 7.65 -2.46
C ARG A 74 -4.85 6.25 -3.00
N PHE A 75 -3.99 5.26 -2.75
CA PHE A 75 -4.18 3.86 -3.17
C PHE A 75 -4.53 3.74 -4.66
N PRO A 76 -3.66 4.18 -5.59
CA PRO A 76 -4.00 4.36 -7.00
C PRO A 76 -4.53 3.08 -7.66
N ILE A 77 -4.02 1.91 -7.28
CA ILE A 77 -4.50 0.62 -7.78
C ILE A 77 -5.95 0.34 -7.36
N TYR A 78 -6.28 0.49 -6.07
CA TYR A 78 -7.65 0.30 -5.57
C TYR A 78 -8.61 1.37 -6.09
N HIS A 79 -8.13 2.61 -6.25
CA HIS A 79 -8.88 3.68 -6.88
C HIS A 79 -9.32 3.30 -8.30
N GLU A 80 -8.39 2.88 -9.16
CA GLU A 80 -8.71 2.48 -10.53
C GLU A 80 -9.58 1.22 -10.60
N MET A 81 -9.37 0.25 -9.69
CA MET A 81 -10.28 -0.90 -9.58
C MET A 81 -11.71 -0.47 -9.26
N THR A 82 -11.88 0.53 -8.39
CA THR A 82 -13.17 1.12 -8.07
C THR A 82 -13.79 1.80 -9.29
N GLU A 83 -13.02 2.54 -10.09
CA GLU A 83 -13.52 3.15 -11.33
C GLU A 83 -13.95 2.09 -12.37
N VAL A 84 -13.15 1.03 -12.56
CA VAL A 84 -13.52 -0.10 -13.44
C VAL A 84 -14.81 -0.76 -12.94
N SER A 85 -14.97 -0.91 -11.63
CA SER A 85 -16.16 -1.53 -11.05
C SER A 85 -17.44 -0.75 -11.36
N LYS A 86 -17.40 0.58 -11.39
CA LYS A 86 -18.56 1.44 -11.69
C LYS A 86 -19.10 1.24 -13.12
N ILE A 87 -18.24 0.82 -14.04
CA ILE A 87 -18.62 0.53 -15.43
C ILE A 87 -19.39 -0.80 -15.49
N GLN A 88 -18.90 -1.82 -14.78
CA GLN A 88 -19.46 -3.17 -14.81
C GLN A 88 -20.68 -3.33 -13.91
N PHE A 89 -20.63 -2.82 -12.68
CA PHE A 89 -21.64 -3.00 -11.65
C PHE A 89 -22.54 -1.78 -11.58
N ARG A 90 -23.84 -1.98 -11.80
CA ARG A 90 -24.85 -0.91 -11.67
C ARG A 90 -25.78 -1.22 -10.52
N ALA A 91 -25.88 -0.32 -9.55
CA ALA A 91 -26.66 -0.57 -8.33
C ALA A 91 -28.15 -0.91 -8.58
N LYS A 92 -28.79 -0.31 -9.59
CA LYS A 92 -30.20 -0.60 -9.94
C LYS A 92 -30.43 -1.97 -10.57
N GLN A 93 -29.37 -2.59 -11.11
CA GLN A 93 -29.41 -3.88 -11.80
C GLN A 93 -28.18 -4.70 -11.41
N PHE A 94 -27.91 -4.73 -10.10
CA PHE A 94 -26.73 -5.40 -9.61
C PHE A 94 -26.83 -6.89 -9.92
N LYS A 95 -25.81 -7.41 -10.60
CA LYS A 95 -25.65 -8.84 -10.89
C LYS A 95 -24.31 -9.28 -10.33
N PRO A 96 -24.30 -10.28 -9.43
CA PRO A 96 -23.06 -10.88 -8.97
C PRO A 96 -22.23 -11.36 -10.17
N SER A 97 -20.99 -10.92 -10.25
CA SER A 97 -20.05 -11.34 -11.31
C SER A 97 -18.62 -11.09 -10.87
N ILE A 98 -17.69 -11.84 -11.46
CA ILE A 98 -16.26 -11.65 -11.28
C ILE A 98 -15.71 -10.90 -12.50
N VAL A 99 -14.95 -9.84 -12.24
CA VAL A 99 -14.19 -9.08 -13.23
C VAL A 99 -12.72 -9.34 -12.99
N THR A 100 -12.03 -9.84 -14.00
CA THR A 100 -10.58 -10.05 -13.93
C THR A 100 -9.90 -9.06 -14.85
N ILE A 101 -9.08 -8.17 -14.28
CA ILE A 101 -8.30 -7.18 -15.02
C ILE A 101 -6.93 -7.81 -15.30
N THR A 102 -6.53 -7.87 -16.57
CA THR A 102 -5.27 -8.50 -17.01
C THR A 102 -4.53 -7.58 -17.96
N ALA A 103 -3.20 -7.71 -17.93
CA ALA A 103 -2.33 -7.05 -18.89
C ALA A 103 -2.40 -7.77 -20.25
N VAL A 104 -2.19 -7.01 -21.32
CA VAL A 104 -2.02 -7.53 -22.68
C VAL A 104 -0.56 -7.30 -23.06
N ASP A 105 0.14 -8.36 -23.44
CA ASP A 105 1.57 -8.32 -23.78
C ASP A 105 2.46 -7.67 -22.70
N GLY A 106 2.09 -7.85 -21.43
CA GLY A 106 2.83 -7.34 -20.27
C GLY A 106 2.44 -5.91 -19.84
N GLU A 107 1.48 -5.28 -20.52
CA GLU A 107 1.07 -3.91 -20.23
C GLU A 107 -0.46 -3.81 -19.98
N PHE A 108 -0.85 -3.05 -18.96
CA PHE A 108 -2.22 -2.62 -18.73
C PHE A 108 -2.50 -1.32 -19.47
N SER A 109 -3.72 -1.18 -20.00
CA SER A 109 -4.17 0.09 -20.60
C SER A 109 -4.34 1.23 -19.59
N VAL A 110 -4.60 0.89 -18.32
CA VAL A 110 -4.68 1.84 -17.21
C VAL A 110 -3.31 1.90 -16.53
N GLY A 111 -2.67 3.07 -16.62
CA GLY A 111 -1.29 3.25 -16.18
C GLY A 111 -1.01 2.91 -14.71
N ALA A 112 -1.99 3.09 -13.82
CA ALA A 112 -1.84 2.80 -12.39
C ALA A 112 -1.62 1.30 -12.09
N PHE A 113 -2.01 0.40 -13.00
CA PHE A 113 -1.74 -1.03 -12.89
C PHE A 113 -0.38 -1.43 -13.48
N ASN A 114 0.29 -0.54 -14.20
CA ASN A 114 1.63 -0.83 -14.70
C ASN A 114 2.64 -0.67 -13.58
N LYS A 115 3.57 -1.63 -13.53
CA LYS A 115 4.65 -1.64 -12.56
C LYS A 115 5.77 -0.73 -13.06
N ASP A 116 6.40 -0.04 -12.13
CA ASP A 116 7.53 0.86 -12.36
C ASP A 116 8.79 0.44 -11.60
N THR A 117 8.72 -0.66 -10.86
CA THR A 117 9.85 -1.26 -10.13
C THR A 117 10.13 -2.66 -10.66
N GLU A 118 11.40 -2.91 -10.96
CA GLU A 118 11.93 -4.22 -11.37
C GLU A 118 12.68 -4.93 -10.22
N SER A 119 12.91 -4.25 -9.09
CA SER A 119 13.62 -4.82 -7.96
C SER A 119 12.78 -5.95 -7.35
N PRO A 120 13.31 -7.17 -7.21
CA PRO A 120 12.54 -8.27 -6.62
C PRO A 120 12.34 -8.04 -5.11
N ASP A 121 11.12 -8.24 -4.63
CA ASP A 121 10.74 -8.19 -3.22
C ASP A 121 10.26 -9.57 -2.75
N PRO A 122 10.44 -10.00 -1.49
CA PRO A 122 9.89 -11.26 -1.01
C PRO A 122 8.38 -11.25 -0.82
N LEU A 123 7.70 -10.10 -0.87
CA LEU A 123 6.29 -9.95 -0.56
C LEU A 123 5.52 -9.25 -1.70
N TYR A 124 4.50 -9.94 -2.22
CA TYR A 124 3.62 -9.40 -3.26
C TYR A 124 2.16 -9.47 -2.87
N ILE A 125 1.37 -8.54 -3.38
CA ILE A 125 -0.07 -8.45 -3.16
C ILE A 125 -0.76 -8.45 -4.51
N PHE A 126 -1.68 -9.40 -4.70
CA PHE A 126 -2.62 -9.41 -5.81
C PHE A 126 -3.93 -8.74 -5.35
N PRO A 127 -4.21 -7.50 -5.79
CA PRO A 127 -5.28 -6.70 -5.25
C PRO A 127 -6.63 -7.15 -5.81
N ALA A 128 -7.63 -7.12 -4.93
CA ALA A 128 -8.98 -7.53 -5.21
C ALA A 128 -9.99 -6.61 -4.47
N LEU A 129 -11.18 -6.50 -5.03
CA LEU A 129 -12.22 -5.58 -4.56
C LEU A 129 -13.53 -6.33 -4.51
N LEU A 130 -14.20 -6.35 -3.36
CA LEU A 130 -15.59 -6.76 -3.29
C LEU A 130 -16.49 -5.56 -3.58
N VAL A 131 -17.53 -5.79 -4.38
CA VAL A 131 -18.51 -4.78 -4.78
C VAL A 131 -19.89 -5.26 -4.31
N LEU A 132 -20.55 -4.47 -3.47
CA LEU A 132 -21.83 -4.85 -2.86
C LEU A 132 -22.84 -3.71 -2.98
N PRO A 133 -24.14 -3.99 -3.14
CA PRO A 133 -25.17 -2.99 -2.88
C PRO A 133 -25.11 -2.52 -1.42
N LYS A 134 -25.17 -1.21 -1.19
CA LYS A 134 -25.15 -0.64 0.16
C LYS A 134 -26.47 -0.91 0.87
N ASN A 135 -26.41 -1.72 1.92
CA ASN A 135 -27.49 -2.00 2.86
C ASN A 135 -26.89 -2.49 4.19
N GLU A 136 -27.70 -2.53 5.24
CA GLU A 136 -27.26 -2.88 6.60
C GLU A 136 -26.64 -4.28 6.69
N ALA A 137 -27.22 -5.28 5.99
CA ALA A 137 -26.69 -6.64 6.00
C ALA A 137 -25.30 -6.72 5.35
N ASN A 138 -25.08 -6.04 4.24
CA ASN A 138 -23.79 -5.98 3.56
C ASN A 138 -22.76 -5.16 4.35
N GLN A 139 -23.19 -4.14 5.09
CA GLN A 139 -22.30 -3.41 6.01
C GLN A 139 -21.82 -4.29 7.16
N ALA A 140 -22.74 -5.06 7.78
CA ALA A 140 -22.37 -6.01 8.83
C ALA A 140 -21.41 -7.09 8.30
N LEU A 141 -21.67 -7.61 7.10
CA LEU A 141 -20.80 -8.59 6.45
C LEU A 141 -19.39 -8.03 6.18
N VAL A 142 -19.29 -6.81 5.66
CA VAL A 142 -17.98 -6.17 5.43
C VAL A 142 -17.23 -5.99 6.75
N SER A 143 -17.91 -5.52 7.80
CA SER A 143 -17.29 -5.35 9.12
C SER A 143 -16.81 -6.68 9.72
N GLU A 144 -17.56 -7.77 9.51
CA GLU A 144 -17.15 -9.12 9.92
C GLU A 144 -15.89 -9.57 9.16
N ILE A 145 -15.87 -9.38 7.84
CA ILE A 145 -14.73 -9.75 6.99
C ILE A 145 -13.48 -8.94 7.41
N GLU A 146 -13.59 -7.62 7.58
CA GLU A 146 -12.48 -6.77 8.01
C GLU A 146 -11.86 -7.22 9.34
N THR A 147 -12.66 -7.78 10.23
CA THR A 147 -12.20 -8.23 11.55
C THR A 147 -11.55 -9.62 11.51
N THR A 148 -12.00 -10.49 10.58
CA THR A 148 -11.72 -11.92 10.66
C THR A 148 -10.88 -12.46 9.50
N LEU A 149 -10.86 -11.80 8.34
CA LEU A 149 -10.27 -12.33 7.10
C LEU A 149 -8.80 -12.76 7.29
N SER A 150 -7.96 -11.93 7.90
CA SER A 150 -6.55 -12.20 8.11
C SER A 150 -6.28 -13.38 9.06
N GLN A 151 -7.27 -13.75 9.90
CA GLN A 151 -7.20 -14.88 10.82
C GLN A 151 -7.60 -16.21 10.14
N GLN A 152 -8.35 -16.14 9.04
CA GLN A 152 -8.85 -17.31 8.33
C GLN A 152 -7.79 -17.82 7.34
N GLY A 153 -6.83 -18.61 7.84
CA GLY A 153 -5.73 -19.22 7.07
C GLY A 153 -6.13 -20.29 6.03
N ILE A 154 -7.39 -20.34 5.61
CA ILE A 154 -8.02 -21.46 4.86
C ILE A 154 -7.55 -21.51 3.39
N MET A 155 -6.78 -20.53 2.94
CA MET A 155 -6.52 -20.28 1.52
C MET A 155 -5.25 -20.91 0.96
N THR A 156 -4.29 -21.21 1.81
CA THR A 156 -2.95 -21.61 1.38
C THR A 156 -3.01 -22.85 0.51
N GLU A 157 -3.74 -23.89 0.91
CA GLU A 157 -3.72 -25.18 0.21
C GLU A 157 -4.33 -25.12 -1.22
N VAL A 158 -5.36 -24.29 -1.44
CA VAL A 158 -6.11 -24.25 -2.71
C VAL A 158 -5.44 -23.35 -3.75
N LEU A 159 -4.90 -22.22 -3.30
CA LEU A 159 -4.31 -21.20 -4.17
C LEU A 159 -2.81 -21.43 -4.36
N LYS A 160 -2.09 -22.01 -3.39
CA LYS A 160 -0.61 -22.06 -3.41
C LYS A 160 -0.09 -22.82 -4.64
N PRO A 161 -0.58 -24.03 -4.97
CA PRO A 161 -0.08 -24.75 -6.14
C PRO A 161 -0.33 -23.99 -7.45
N LEU A 162 -1.45 -23.26 -7.55
CA LEU A 162 -1.75 -22.42 -8.70
C LEU A 162 -0.74 -21.28 -8.80
N MET A 163 -0.50 -20.56 -7.70
CA MET A 163 0.40 -19.41 -7.68
C MET A 163 1.86 -19.81 -7.93
N GLU A 164 2.33 -20.89 -7.31
CA GLU A 164 3.69 -21.42 -7.52
C GLU A 164 3.92 -21.77 -9.00
N THR A 165 2.94 -22.42 -9.62
CA THR A 165 3.01 -22.78 -11.05
C THR A 165 2.98 -21.55 -11.96
N ALA A 166 2.04 -20.62 -11.73
CA ALA A 166 1.83 -19.47 -12.60
C ALA A 166 2.96 -18.43 -12.49
N LEU A 167 3.50 -18.24 -11.28
CA LEU A 167 4.54 -17.24 -11.00
C LEU A 167 5.96 -17.79 -11.05
N HIS A 168 6.16 -19.11 -11.18
CA HIS A 168 7.48 -19.77 -11.15
C HIS A 168 8.27 -19.44 -9.86
N CYS A 169 7.63 -19.67 -8.71
CA CYS A 169 8.22 -19.42 -7.40
C CYS A 169 7.82 -20.48 -6.38
N ASP A 170 8.51 -20.49 -5.26
CA ASP A 170 8.11 -21.22 -4.06
C ASP A 170 7.47 -20.25 -3.05
N VAL A 171 6.32 -20.66 -2.50
CA VAL A 171 5.53 -19.81 -1.60
C VAL A 171 5.72 -20.24 -0.15
N ALA A 172 6.28 -19.36 0.68
CA ALA A 172 6.41 -19.59 2.11
C ALA A 172 5.07 -19.45 2.82
N HIS A 173 4.39 -18.32 2.59
CA HIS A 173 3.12 -17.98 3.23
C HIS A 173 2.19 -17.28 2.25
N MET A 174 0.88 -17.47 2.42
CA MET A 174 -0.11 -16.81 1.59
C MET A 174 -1.42 -16.61 2.35
N HIS A 175 -1.93 -15.38 2.32
CA HIS A 175 -3.09 -14.97 3.11
C HIS A 175 -3.97 -14.02 2.32
N MET A 176 -5.28 -14.05 2.56
CA MET A 176 -6.16 -12.95 2.16
C MET A 176 -6.12 -11.89 3.27
N VAL A 177 -5.95 -10.64 2.86
CA VAL A 177 -5.78 -9.51 3.78
C VAL A 177 -6.60 -8.33 3.26
N THR A 178 -7.21 -7.56 4.16
CA THR A 178 -7.84 -6.29 3.79
C THR A 178 -6.80 -5.20 3.60
N LEU A 179 -7.19 -4.08 2.98
CA LEU A 179 -6.31 -2.90 2.91
C LEU A 179 -5.94 -2.36 4.30
N SER A 180 -6.83 -2.52 5.28
CA SER A 180 -6.57 -2.18 6.68
C SER A 180 -5.50 -3.10 7.30
N ASP A 181 -5.55 -4.41 7.01
CA ASP A 181 -4.53 -5.36 7.42
C ASP A 181 -3.17 -5.04 6.77
N ILE A 182 -3.14 -4.72 5.47
CA ILE A 182 -1.91 -4.32 4.76
C ILE A 182 -1.30 -3.06 5.38
N SER A 183 -2.14 -2.06 5.67
CA SER A 183 -1.71 -0.82 6.32
C SER A 183 -1.13 -1.08 7.71
N SER A 184 -1.78 -1.94 8.49
CA SER A 184 -1.35 -2.32 9.83
C SER A 184 -0.04 -3.13 9.81
N PHE A 185 0.09 -4.03 8.84
CA PHE A 185 1.34 -4.77 8.59
C PHE A 185 2.48 -3.80 8.25
N TYR A 186 2.27 -2.89 7.30
CA TYR A 186 3.28 -1.92 6.90
C TYR A 186 3.70 -0.99 8.06
N ALA A 187 2.74 -0.50 8.83
CA ALA A 187 3.01 0.28 10.05
C ALA A 187 3.88 -0.50 11.04
N THR A 188 3.54 -1.78 11.27
CA THR A 188 4.30 -2.66 12.17
C THR A 188 5.75 -2.84 11.70
N GLN A 189 5.96 -3.02 10.38
CA GLN A 189 7.31 -3.13 9.81
C GLN A 189 8.15 -1.88 10.07
N LEU A 190 7.57 -0.69 9.92
CA LEU A 190 8.25 0.59 10.21
C LEU A 190 8.55 0.75 11.71
N ILE A 191 7.59 0.41 12.58
CA ILE A 191 7.77 0.47 14.04
C ILE A 191 8.91 -0.45 14.50
N GLN A 192 8.99 -1.67 13.96
CA GLN A 192 10.04 -2.64 14.30
C GLN A 192 11.46 -2.15 13.99
N ILE A 193 11.60 -1.24 13.02
CA ILE A 193 12.88 -0.62 12.67
C ILE A 193 13.03 0.81 13.22
N ASN A 194 12.24 1.17 14.24
CA ASN A 194 12.22 2.47 14.91
C ASN A 194 11.89 3.66 13.99
N LEU A 195 11.09 3.42 12.96
CA LEU A 195 10.57 4.44 12.03
C LEU A 195 9.08 4.74 12.28
N GLU A 196 8.61 4.61 13.53
CA GLU A 196 7.25 5.00 13.92
C GLU A 196 6.89 6.45 13.53
N PRO A 197 7.76 7.47 13.76
CA PRO A 197 7.43 8.82 13.34
C PRO A 197 7.33 8.99 11.81
N LEU A 198 8.01 8.14 11.03
CA LEU A 198 7.86 8.12 9.57
C LEU A 198 6.48 7.59 9.20
N TRP A 199 5.95 6.59 9.90
CA TRP A 199 4.59 6.12 9.68
C TRP A 199 3.56 7.23 9.88
N GLU A 200 3.74 8.10 10.88
CA GLU A 200 2.88 9.27 11.08
C GLU A 200 2.89 10.21 9.86
N VAL A 201 4.05 10.45 9.24
CA VAL A 201 4.16 11.21 7.98
C VAL A 201 3.44 10.47 6.84
N MET A 202 3.70 9.17 6.68
CA MET A 202 3.09 8.34 5.64
C MET A 202 1.56 8.33 5.74
N LYS A 203 0.97 8.30 6.94
CA LYS A 203 -0.49 8.42 7.09
C LYS A 203 -1.03 9.72 6.51
N HIS A 204 -0.37 10.85 6.78
CA HIS A 204 -0.83 12.13 6.25
C HIS A 204 -0.75 12.19 4.73
N ILE A 205 0.26 11.55 4.15
CA ILE A 205 0.43 11.46 2.70
C ILE A 205 -0.61 10.50 2.08
N ILE A 206 -0.70 9.29 2.59
CA ILE A 206 -1.51 8.21 2.01
C ILE A 206 -3.00 8.52 2.08
N PHE A 207 -3.46 9.05 3.22
CA PHE A 207 -4.86 9.36 3.48
C PHE A 207 -5.23 10.82 3.21
N GLU A 208 -4.38 11.57 2.48
CA GLU A 208 -4.60 12.98 2.14
C GLU A 208 -4.98 13.85 3.35
N MET A 209 -4.26 13.66 4.45
CA MET A 209 -4.39 14.52 5.62
C MET A 209 -3.55 15.79 5.43
N GLY A 210 -3.80 16.79 6.27
CA GLY A 210 -3.08 18.06 6.21
C GLY A 210 -1.56 17.95 6.49
N PRO A 211 -0.84 19.07 6.47
CA PRO A 211 0.60 19.11 6.75
C PRO A 211 0.94 18.48 8.10
N THR A 212 2.12 17.87 8.19
CA THR A 212 2.63 17.30 9.44
C THR A 212 4.14 17.41 9.52
N PHE A 213 4.66 17.47 10.73
CA PHE A 213 6.10 17.57 11.00
C PHE A 213 6.48 16.51 12.02
N GLN A 214 7.53 15.75 11.73
CA GLN A 214 8.01 14.67 12.57
C GLN A 214 9.53 14.69 12.68
N VAL A 215 10.02 14.29 13.85
CA VAL A 215 11.45 14.06 14.11
C VAL A 215 11.64 12.56 14.28
N LEU A 216 12.46 11.96 13.43
CA LEU A 216 12.77 10.53 13.51
C LEU A 216 13.73 10.26 14.66
N GLY A 217 13.76 9.02 15.17
CA GLY A 217 14.74 8.60 16.17
C GLY A 217 16.20 8.74 15.71
N SER A 218 16.43 8.77 14.41
CA SER A 218 17.73 9.07 13.78
C SER A 218 18.10 10.56 13.74
N GLY A 219 17.29 11.45 14.34
CA GLY A 219 17.50 12.90 14.33
C GLY A 219 17.17 13.58 13.00
N HIS A 220 16.52 12.87 12.06
CA HIS A 220 16.09 13.43 10.78
C HIS A 220 14.75 14.15 10.96
N LEU A 221 14.63 15.33 10.36
CA LEU A 221 13.45 16.18 10.46
C LEU A 221 12.69 16.12 9.13
N LEU A 222 11.44 15.69 9.17
CA LEU A 222 10.60 15.51 8.00
C LEU A 222 9.36 16.40 8.12
N LEU A 223 9.14 17.23 7.12
CA LEU A 223 7.91 18.00 6.92
C LEU A 223 7.15 17.41 5.73
N TRP A 224 5.90 17.02 5.93
CA TRP A 224 4.94 16.95 4.84
C TRP A 224 4.23 18.30 4.74
N ASP A 225 4.41 19.02 3.64
CA ASP A 225 3.84 20.37 3.45
C ASP A 225 2.45 20.35 2.79
N GLY A 226 1.96 19.16 2.41
CA GLY A 226 0.73 18.96 1.64
C GLY A 226 0.97 18.58 0.18
N ASN A 227 2.21 18.64 -0.30
CA ASN A 227 2.59 18.30 -1.67
C ASN A 227 3.83 17.41 -1.74
N GLU A 228 4.85 17.67 -0.93
CA GLU A 228 6.09 16.89 -0.88
C GLU A 228 6.61 16.71 0.55
N VAL A 229 7.54 15.77 0.72
CA VAL A 229 8.31 15.64 1.95
C VAL A 229 9.56 16.50 1.87
N VAL A 230 9.65 17.52 2.71
CA VAL A 230 10.84 18.34 2.86
C VAL A 230 11.68 17.79 4.01
N PHE A 231 12.90 17.36 3.70
CA PHE A 231 13.90 17.01 4.70
C PHE A 231 14.61 18.28 5.17
N LEU A 232 14.56 18.58 6.46
CA LEU A 232 15.33 19.68 7.05
C LEU A 232 16.67 19.14 7.51
N VAL A 233 17.72 19.47 6.77
CA VAL A 233 19.04 18.83 6.88
C VAL A 233 20.08 19.84 7.35
N PRO A 234 20.92 19.52 8.34
CA PRO A 234 22.07 20.36 8.65
C PRO A 234 23.14 20.21 7.56
N ASP A 235 23.92 21.28 7.33
CA ASP A 235 25.22 21.09 6.69
C ASP A 235 26.19 20.38 7.66
N GLU A 236 27.33 19.90 7.15
CA GLU A 236 28.27 19.13 7.97
C GLU A 236 28.76 19.94 9.19
N ALA A 237 29.07 21.22 9.01
CA ALA A 237 29.56 22.07 10.09
C ALA A 237 28.52 22.21 11.21
N THR A 238 27.27 22.47 10.85
CA THR A 238 26.15 22.57 11.79
C THR A 238 25.89 21.23 12.47
N PHE A 239 25.97 20.12 11.73
CA PHE A 239 25.79 18.78 12.30
C PHE A 239 26.85 18.50 13.39
N LEU A 240 28.13 18.75 13.09
CA LEU A 240 29.22 18.55 14.04
C LEU A 240 29.08 19.43 15.28
N GLU A 241 28.64 20.68 15.12
CA GLU A 241 28.39 21.60 16.24
C GLU A 241 27.23 21.14 17.13
N VAL A 242 26.08 20.81 16.52
CA VAL A 242 24.84 20.49 17.21
C VAL A 242 24.90 19.13 17.88
N PHE A 243 25.30 18.10 17.13
CA PHE A 243 25.25 16.71 17.57
C PHE A 243 26.55 16.27 18.27
N LYS A 244 27.58 17.14 18.28
CA LYS A 244 28.90 16.87 18.87
C LYS A 244 29.55 15.58 18.35
N GLY A 245 29.21 15.19 17.12
CA GLY A 245 29.74 14.02 16.44
C GLY A 245 31.05 14.31 15.72
N ASN A 246 31.49 13.33 14.93
CA ASN A 246 32.61 13.44 14.01
C ASN A 246 32.14 13.29 12.55
N HIS A 247 33.10 13.39 11.61
CA HIS A 247 32.81 13.25 10.18
C HIS A 247 32.16 11.90 9.81
N GLU A 248 32.55 10.80 10.48
CA GLU A 248 31.96 9.48 10.25
C GLU A 248 30.49 9.43 10.69
N ASP A 249 30.14 10.11 11.78
CA ASP A 249 28.73 10.23 12.23
C ASP A 249 27.89 10.99 11.19
N PHE A 250 28.44 12.04 10.58
CA PHE A 250 27.76 12.77 9.51
C PHE A 250 27.58 11.91 8.25
N ILE A 251 28.58 11.10 7.89
CA ILE A 251 28.44 10.12 6.80
C ILE A 251 27.31 9.13 7.09
N HIS A 252 27.20 8.64 8.33
CA HIS A 252 26.13 7.72 8.70
C HIS A 252 24.74 8.38 8.66
N TYR A 253 24.65 9.64 9.07
CA TYR A 253 23.45 10.46 8.92
C TYR A 253 23.04 10.57 7.44
N ASP A 254 23.96 10.97 6.56
CA ASP A 254 23.69 11.08 5.11
C ASP A 254 23.32 9.73 4.46
N GLN A 255 23.94 8.63 4.89
CA GLN A 255 23.54 7.30 4.45
C GLN A 255 22.11 6.93 4.87
N THR A 256 21.71 7.31 6.08
CA THR A 256 20.34 7.11 6.56
C THR A 256 19.37 7.97 5.74
N MET A 257 19.73 9.22 5.45
CA MET A 257 18.96 10.11 4.58
C MET A 257 18.71 9.49 3.20
N LYS A 258 19.76 8.93 2.57
CA LYS A 258 19.64 8.25 1.26
C LYS A 258 18.67 7.08 1.29
N ARG A 259 18.65 6.29 2.38
CA ARG A 259 17.71 5.18 2.55
C ARG A 259 16.27 5.68 2.71
N LEU A 260 16.05 6.76 3.45
CA LEU A 260 14.72 7.37 3.60
C LEU A 260 14.19 7.90 2.27
N LYS A 261 15.04 8.58 1.49
CA LYS A 261 14.70 9.05 0.13
C LYS A 261 14.33 7.91 -0.81
N LEU A 262 15.08 6.79 -0.75
CA LEU A 262 14.74 5.60 -1.54
C LEU A 262 13.36 5.05 -1.15
N LEU A 263 13.08 4.95 0.16
CA LEU A 263 11.77 4.52 0.66
C LEU A 263 10.66 5.43 0.11
N LEU A 264 10.81 6.76 0.14
CA LEU A 264 9.82 7.67 -0.44
C LEU A 264 9.67 7.49 -1.96
N THR A 265 10.79 7.26 -2.66
CA THR A 265 10.79 7.00 -4.11
C THR A 265 9.98 5.75 -4.45
N ASP A 266 10.14 4.66 -3.69
CA ASP A 266 9.40 3.42 -3.92
C ASP A 266 7.87 3.61 -3.78
N HIS A 267 7.46 4.54 -2.90
CA HIS A 267 6.06 4.95 -2.70
C HIS A 267 5.60 6.03 -3.68
N GLY A 268 6.44 6.45 -4.63
CA GLY A 268 6.11 7.53 -5.58
C GLY A 268 5.89 8.89 -4.90
N ILE A 269 6.51 9.12 -3.74
CA ILE A 269 6.37 10.35 -2.95
C ILE A 269 7.48 11.32 -3.36
N LEU A 270 7.08 12.56 -3.68
CA LEU A 270 8.01 13.65 -3.96
C LEU A 270 8.70 14.12 -2.69
N PHE A 271 9.96 14.50 -2.80
CA PHE A 271 10.72 15.06 -1.70
C PHE A 271 11.79 16.04 -2.16
N SER A 272 12.19 16.90 -1.24
CA SER A 272 13.29 17.87 -1.39
C SER A 272 14.08 18.02 -0.09
N GLU A 273 15.21 18.73 -0.17
CA GLU A 273 16.06 19.04 0.98
C GLU A 273 16.10 20.54 1.20
N PHE A 274 15.95 20.93 2.46
CA PHE A 274 16.14 22.28 2.93
C PHE A 274 17.32 22.33 3.90
N ILE A 275 18.45 22.89 3.44
CA ILE A 275 19.67 22.97 4.24
C ILE A 275 19.53 24.07 5.30
N VAL A 276 19.69 23.71 6.56
CA VAL A 276 19.64 24.62 7.71
C VAL A 276 21.05 24.77 8.29
N THR A 277 21.60 25.97 8.19
CA THR A 277 22.95 26.31 8.69
C THR A 277 22.93 26.99 10.06
N GLU A 278 21.77 27.06 10.72
CA GLU A 278 21.58 27.71 12.02
C GLU A 278 21.54 26.64 13.14
N PRO A 279 22.60 26.46 13.95
CA PRO A 279 22.61 25.44 15.01
C PRO A 279 21.43 25.55 15.99
N GLN A 280 21.00 26.77 16.30
CA GLN A 280 19.88 27.02 17.21
C GLN A 280 18.55 26.40 16.74
N PHE A 281 18.38 26.21 15.43
CA PHE A 281 17.21 25.52 14.89
C PHE A 281 17.11 24.09 15.41
N PHE A 282 18.21 23.34 15.39
CA PHE A 282 18.23 21.95 15.86
C PHE A 282 18.30 21.81 17.39
N LEU A 283 18.75 22.87 18.09
CA LEU A 283 18.82 22.90 19.56
C LEU A 283 17.51 23.28 20.24
N THR A 284 16.50 23.70 19.47
CA THR A 284 15.18 24.10 19.98
C THR A 284 14.09 23.19 19.47
N THR A 285 13.05 22.97 20.27
CA THR A 285 11.89 22.17 19.87
C THR A 285 11.15 22.90 18.75
N GLN A 286 11.13 22.29 17.57
CA GLN A 286 10.41 22.81 16.41
C GLN A 286 8.94 22.38 16.44
N THR A 287 8.05 23.28 16.01
CA THR A 287 6.64 23.00 15.76
C THR A 287 6.34 23.00 14.27
N LEU A 288 5.25 22.36 13.85
CA LEU A 288 4.79 22.39 12.47
C LEU A 288 4.69 23.83 11.92
N GLU A 289 4.13 24.76 12.68
CA GLU A 289 4.00 26.17 12.30
C GLU A 289 5.36 26.82 12.05
N SER A 290 6.31 26.67 12.99
CA SER A 290 7.65 27.25 12.85
C SER A 290 8.43 26.68 11.66
N VAL A 291 8.25 25.39 11.37
CA VAL A 291 8.93 24.71 10.26
C VAL A 291 8.32 25.13 8.93
N LEU A 292 6.99 25.20 8.84
CA LEU A 292 6.30 25.72 7.65
C LEU A 292 6.69 27.17 7.36
N GLU A 293 6.86 28.01 8.38
CA GLU A 293 7.34 29.39 8.19
C GLU A 293 8.79 29.44 7.70
N LYS A 294 9.65 28.52 8.15
CA LYS A 294 11.06 28.46 7.75
C LYS A 294 11.27 28.02 6.30
N VAL A 295 10.40 27.12 5.80
CA VAL A 295 10.53 26.50 4.47
C VAL A 295 9.83 27.30 3.36
N LYS A 296 8.94 28.25 3.71
CA LYS A 296 8.32 29.19 2.77
C LYS A 296 9.29 30.24 2.25
#